data_AF-A0AAN7LXD3-F1
#
_entry.id   AF-A0AAN7LXD3-F1
#
_cell.length_a   1.000
_cell.length_b   1.000
_cell.length_c   1.000
_cell.angle_alpha   90.00
_cell.angle_beta   90.00
_cell.angle_gamma   90.00
#
_symmetry.space_group_name_H-M   'P 1'
#
loop_
_entity.id
_entity.type
_entity.pdbx_description
1 polymer ?
#
loop_
_entity_poly.entity_id
_entity_poly.type
_entity_poly.pdbx_seq_one_letter_code
_entity_poly.pdbx_strand_id
1 'polypeptide(L)'
;MDLIFKAADDVADLLDSSLYLEDTHFKQGYAEGYDNGVTAGLEEAREVGLKVGFEAGEELGFYRGCLDVWNSVIRLDPSQFSSRVQKSLKTMEFLLEKYPFTNPEDENIQDIMFDLRLKFRAISATLGVKLEYTGYPKGGEDKNSEFW
;
A
#
# COMPACT_ATOMS: atom_id res chain seq x y z
N MET A 1 -39.66 -16.13 56.62
CA MET A 1 -39.74 -17.10 55.51
C MET A 1 -39.15 -16.49 54.25
N ASP A 2 -39.48 -15.24 53.93
CA ASP A 2 -38.99 -14.52 52.74
C ASP A 2 -37.47 -14.28 52.67
N LEU A 3 -36.81 -14.06 53.81
CA LEU A 3 -35.35 -13.84 53.86
C LEU A 3 -34.53 -15.10 53.52
N ILE A 4 -35.05 -16.29 53.84
CA ILE A 4 -34.38 -17.56 53.56
C ILE A 4 -34.55 -17.94 52.09
N PHE A 5 -35.74 -17.66 51.52
CA PHE A 5 -36.01 -17.89 50.11
C PHE A 5 -35.15 -16.98 49.23
N LYS A 6 -35.00 -15.70 49.60
CA LYS A 6 -34.11 -14.76 48.93
C LYS A 6 -32.63 -15.15 49.02
N ALA A 7 -32.16 -15.57 50.20
CA ALA A 7 -30.78 -16.02 50.36
C ALA A 7 -30.47 -17.30 49.57
N ALA A 8 -31.45 -18.18 49.37
CA ALA A 8 -31.29 -19.38 48.55
C ALA A 8 -31.24 -19.06 47.04
N ASP A 9 -32.03 -18.08 46.59
CA ASP A 9 -32.04 -17.56 45.21
C ASP A 9 -30.71 -16.88 44.86
N ASP A 10 -30.21 -16.01 45.76
CA ASP A 10 -28.94 -15.31 45.60
C ASP A 10 -27.73 -16.28 45.50
N VAL A 11 -27.77 -17.42 46.21
CA VAL A 11 -26.73 -18.45 46.16
C VAL A 11 -26.84 -19.28 44.88
N ALA A 12 -28.05 -19.55 44.39
CA ALA A 12 -28.27 -20.24 43.12
C ALA A 12 -27.76 -19.40 41.94
N ASP A 13 -28.08 -18.11 41.91
CA ASP A 13 -27.61 -17.17 40.88
C ASP A 13 -26.08 -17.04 40.86
N LEU A 14 -25.43 -17.03 42.03
CA LEU A 14 -23.97 -16.99 42.14
C LEU A 14 -23.33 -18.27 41.58
N LEU A 15 -23.85 -19.45 41.92
CA LEU A 15 -23.32 -20.72 41.44
C LEU A 15 -23.55 -20.91 39.94
N ASP A 16 -24.70 -20.46 39.41
CA ASP A 16 -24.96 -20.44 37.98
C ASP A 16 -23.99 -19.49 37.25
N SER A 17 -23.73 -18.29 37.80
CA SER A 17 -22.75 -17.37 37.22
C SER A 17 -21.33 -17.95 37.17
N SER A 18 -20.95 -18.77 38.16
CA SER A 18 -19.65 -19.45 38.19
C SER A 18 -19.58 -20.63 37.21
N LEU A 19 -20.69 -21.33 36.97
CA LEU A 19 -20.78 -22.43 36.01
C LEU A 19 -20.71 -21.95 34.56
N TYR A 20 -21.30 -20.79 34.25
CA TYR A 20 -21.29 -20.19 32.91
C TYR A 20 -20.17 -19.16 32.69
N LEU A 21 -19.25 -19.02 33.64
CA LEU A 21 -18.20 -18.00 33.61
C LEU A 21 -17.27 -18.19 32.40
N GLU A 22 -16.86 -19.43 32.13
CA GLU A 22 -15.99 -19.77 30.99
C GLU A 22 -16.65 -19.41 29.65
N ASP A 23 -17.89 -19.87 29.44
CA ASP A 23 -18.67 -19.56 28.23
C ASP A 23 -18.89 -18.05 28.04
N THR A 24 -19.10 -17.33 29.14
CA THR A 24 -19.31 -15.88 29.12
C THR A 24 -18.02 -15.16 28.71
N HIS A 25 -16.89 -15.49 29.32
CA HIS A 25 -15.60 -14.90 28.96
C HIS A 25 -15.11 -15.32 27.58
N PHE A 26 -15.43 -16.54 27.14
CA PHE A 26 -15.14 -16.98 25.78
C PHE A 26 -15.90 -16.13 24.74
N LYS A 27 -17.21 -15.94 24.94
CA LYS A 27 -18.04 -15.09 24.08
C LYS A 27 -17.58 -13.64 24.12
N GLN A 28 -17.27 -13.12 25.30
CA GLN A 28 -16.77 -11.77 25.49
C GLN A 28 -15.42 -11.57 24.77
N GLY A 29 -14.45 -12.45 25.00
CA GLY A 29 -13.14 -12.37 24.35
C GLY A 29 -13.22 -12.52 22.85
N TYR A 30 -14.12 -13.35 22.33
CA TYR A 30 -14.40 -13.43 20.89
C TYR A 30 -14.97 -12.12 20.35
N ALA A 31 -15.98 -11.55 21.00
CA ALA A 31 -16.61 -10.29 20.58
C ALA A 31 -15.61 -9.13 20.60
N GLU A 32 -14.84 -9.00 21.69
CA GLU A 32 -13.77 -8.00 21.83
C GLU A 32 -12.68 -8.20 20.78
N GLY A 33 -12.21 -9.44 20.59
CA GLY A 33 -11.19 -9.76 19.60
C GLY A 33 -11.65 -9.47 18.16
N TYR A 34 -12.92 -9.74 17.85
CA TYR A 34 -13.50 -9.44 16.55
C TYR A 34 -13.58 -7.92 16.30
N ASP A 35 -14.11 -7.16 17.26
CA ASP A 35 -14.24 -5.69 17.14
C ASP A 35 -12.87 -5.01 17.02
N ASN A 36 -11.91 -5.43 17.85
CA ASN A 36 -10.53 -4.97 17.79
C ASN A 36 -9.88 -5.33 16.45
N GLY A 37 -10.09 -6.55 15.96
CA GLY A 37 -9.55 -7.02 14.68
C GLY A 37 -10.08 -6.21 13.49
N VAL A 38 -11.38 -5.90 13.48
CA VAL A 38 -11.98 -5.05 12.44
C VAL A 38 -11.39 -3.64 12.46
N THR A 39 -11.29 -3.05 13.64
CA THR A 39 -10.77 -1.68 13.81
C THR A 39 -9.29 -1.59 13.42
N ALA A 40 -8.46 -2.51 13.94
CA ALA A 40 -7.04 -2.54 13.65
C ALA A 40 -6.78 -2.85 12.16
N GLY A 41 -7.51 -3.80 11.58
CA GLY A 41 -7.37 -4.15 10.18
C GLY A 41 -7.72 -3.01 9.23
N LEU A 42 -8.73 -2.19 9.57
CA LEU A 42 -9.08 -1.01 8.77
C LEU A 42 -7.96 0.03 8.79
N GLU A 43 -7.38 0.30 9.96
CA GLU A 43 -6.31 1.29 10.08
C GLU A 43 -5.04 0.83 9.38
N GLU A 44 -4.64 -0.44 9.58
CA GLU A 44 -3.50 -1.02 8.89
C GLU A 44 -3.69 -0.99 7.36
N ALA A 45 -4.86 -1.40 6.85
CA ALA A 45 -5.15 -1.37 5.42
C ALA A 45 -5.06 0.06 4.85
N ARG A 46 -5.51 1.07 5.60
CA ARG A 46 -5.43 2.47 5.21
C ARG A 46 -3.97 2.95 5.13
N GLU A 47 -3.17 2.65 6.14
CA GLU A 47 -1.76 3.03 6.18
C GLU A 47 -0.94 2.35 5.08
N VAL A 48 -1.10 1.04 4.92
CA VAL A 48 -0.43 0.26 3.88
C VAL A 48 -0.83 0.75 2.50
N GLY A 49 -2.13 0.95 2.26
CA GLY A 49 -2.64 1.45 0.99
C GLY A 49 -2.08 2.83 0.64
N LEU A 50 -2.02 3.75 1.60
CA LEU A 50 -1.46 5.09 1.39
C LEU A 50 0.03 5.02 1.05
N LYS A 51 0.80 4.22 1.80
CA LYS A 51 2.24 4.06 1.59
C LYS A 51 2.55 3.45 0.22
N VAL A 52 1.95 2.31 -0.10
CA VAL A 52 2.19 1.59 -1.37
C VAL A 52 1.72 2.43 -2.55
N GLY A 53 0.56 3.08 -2.42
CA GLY A 53 0.04 4.00 -3.45
C GLY A 53 0.95 5.19 -3.69
N PHE A 54 1.51 5.78 -2.63
CA PHE A 54 2.48 6.88 -2.75
C PHE A 54 3.78 6.41 -3.43
N GLU A 55 4.36 5.29 -3.00
CA GLU A 55 5.59 4.74 -3.60
C GLU A 55 5.43 4.46 -5.10
N ALA A 56 4.29 3.89 -5.52
CA ALA A 56 3.99 3.66 -6.92
C ALA A 56 3.73 4.97 -7.68
N GLY A 57 2.95 5.89 -7.11
CA GLY A 57 2.62 7.17 -7.72
C GLY A 57 3.83 8.07 -7.92
N GLU A 58 4.76 8.08 -6.96
CA GLU A 58 6.02 8.80 -7.04
C GLU A 58 6.88 8.28 -8.21
N GLU A 59 7.06 6.96 -8.31
CA GLU A 59 7.84 6.34 -9.38
C GLU A 59 7.23 6.63 -10.77
N LEU A 60 5.90 6.50 -10.89
CA LEU A 60 5.18 6.80 -12.12
C LEU A 60 5.27 8.29 -12.50
N GLY A 61 5.18 9.18 -11.52
CA GLY A 61 5.34 10.62 -11.70
C GLY A 61 6.74 10.98 -12.19
N PHE A 62 7.78 10.37 -11.62
CA PHE A 62 9.16 10.54 -12.07
C PHE A 62 9.34 10.12 -13.54
N TYR A 63 8.80 8.96 -13.91
CA TYR A 63 8.83 8.47 -15.29
C TYR A 63 8.07 9.37 -16.26
N ARG A 64 6.87 9.83 -15.87
CA ARG A 64 6.09 10.77 -16.68
C ARG A 64 6.84 12.10 -16.89
N GLY A 65 7.40 12.67 -15.83
CA GLY A 65 8.17 13.92 -15.92
C GLY A 65 9.37 13.80 -16.87
N CYS A 66 10.14 12.71 -16.80
CA CYS A 66 11.24 12.46 -17.73
C CYS A 66 10.74 12.34 -19.19
N LEU A 67 9.67 11.57 -19.40
CA LEU A 67 9.05 11.40 -20.71
C LEU A 67 8.58 12.74 -21.30
N ASP A 68 7.96 13.59 -20.50
CA ASP A 68 7.46 14.90 -20.94
C ASP A 68 8.60 15.83 -21.36
N VAL A 69 9.71 15.84 -20.62
CA VAL A 69 10.91 16.59 -21.00
C VAL A 69 11.49 16.08 -22.32
N TRP A 70 11.66 14.76 -22.46
CA TRP A 70 12.18 14.17 -23.70
C TRP A 70 11.25 14.40 -24.90
N ASN A 71 9.93 14.29 -24.72
CA ASN A 71 8.96 14.61 -25.76
C ASN A 71 9.00 16.10 -26.13
N SER A 72 9.25 16.98 -25.18
CA SER A 72 9.42 18.42 -25.44
C SER A 72 10.63 18.70 -26.34
N VAL A 73 11.73 17.98 -26.13
CA VAL A 73 12.91 18.05 -27.00
C VAL A 73 12.57 17.63 -28.44
N ILE A 74 11.84 16.52 -28.64
CA ILE A 74 11.40 16.07 -29.96
C ILE A 74 10.52 17.12 -30.66
N ARG A 75 9.66 17.82 -29.91
CA ARG A 75 8.80 18.87 -30.47
C ARG A 75 9.61 20.07 -30.97
N LEU A 76 10.71 20.40 -30.31
CA LEU A 76 11.60 21.50 -30.70
C LEU A 76 12.51 21.10 -31.87
N ASP A 77 13.04 19.87 -31.83
CA ASP A 77 13.87 19.30 -32.89
C ASP A 77 13.57 17.79 -33.05
N PRO A 78 12.78 17.41 -34.06
CA PRO A 78 12.45 16.01 -34.34
C PRO A 78 13.65 15.13 -34.70
N SER A 79 14.80 15.73 -35.06
CA SER A 79 16.02 15.02 -35.42
C SER A 79 16.95 14.77 -34.24
N GLN A 80 16.71 15.41 -33.10
CA GLN A 80 17.56 15.33 -31.91
C GLN A 80 17.70 13.90 -31.35
N PHE A 81 16.64 13.09 -31.46
CA PHE A 81 16.65 11.69 -31.04
C PHE A 81 16.44 10.75 -32.22
N SER A 82 17.18 9.64 -32.23
CA SER A 82 17.01 8.59 -33.23
C SER A 82 15.59 8.01 -33.25
N SER A 83 15.16 7.49 -34.40
CA SER A 83 13.86 6.82 -34.53
C SER A 83 13.67 5.66 -33.54
N ARG A 84 14.76 4.99 -33.15
CA ARG A 84 14.76 3.95 -32.11
C ARG A 84 14.36 4.51 -30.74
N VAL A 85 14.94 5.65 -30.35
CA VAL A 85 14.61 6.32 -29.08
C VAL A 85 13.18 6.82 -29.10
N GLN A 86 12.74 7.45 -30.18
CA GLN A 86 11.36 7.94 -30.31
C GLN A 86 10.33 6.80 -30.17
N LYS A 87 10.58 5.64 -30.81
CA LYS A 87 9.76 4.44 -30.62
C LYS A 87 9.75 3.95 -29.18
N SER A 88 10.91 3.97 -28.52
CA SER A 88 11.01 3.57 -27.12
C SER A 88 10.21 4.49 -26.19
N LEU A 89 10.26 5.81 -26.41
CA LEU A 89 9.47 6.80 -25.67
C LEU A 89 7.97 6.56 -25.85
N LYS A 90 7.53 6.24 -27.08
CA LYS A 90 6.12 5.91 -27.36
C LYS A 90 5.64 4.65 -26.64
N THR A 91 6.48 3.62 -26.55
CA THR A 91 6.13 2.44 -25.72
C THR A 91 6.05 2.80 -24.24
N MET A 92 6.97 3.64 -23.73
CA MET A 92 6.96 4.06 -22.33
C MET A 92 5.71 4.88 -22.01
N GLU A 93 5.29 5.77 -22.91
CA GLU A 93 4.04 6.53 -22.84
C GLU A 93 2.83 5.59 -22.75
N PHE A 94 2.76 4.58 -23.62
CA PHE A 94 1.70 3.57 -23.60
C PHE A 94 1.66 2.79 -22.28
N LEU A 95 2.81 2.39 -21.73
CA LEU A 95 2.86 1.70 -20.44
C LEU A 95 2.35 2.58 -19.28
N LEU A 96 2.71 3.87 -19.28
CA LEU A 96 2.23 4.83 -18.27
C LEU A 96 0.71 5.07 -18.38
N GLU A 97 0.17 5.08 -19.60
CA GLU A 97 -1.29 5.23 -19.83
C GLU A 97 -2.07 3.97 -19.46
N LYS A 98 -1.48 2.79 -19.65
CA LYS A 98 -2.11 1.51 -19.34
C LYS A 98 -2.07 1.18 -17.84
N TYR A 99 -1.24 1.86 -17.04
CA TYR A 99 -1.10 1.55 -15.63
C TYR A 99 -2.46 1.69 -14.88
N PRO A 100 -2.95 0.64 -14.20
CA PRO A 100 -4.31 0.59 -13.67
C PRO A 100 -4.44 1.27 -12.30
N PHE A 101 -4.41 2.60 -12.26
CA PHE A 101 -4.50 3.38 -11.02
C PHE A 101 -5.76 3.13 -10.17
N THR A 102 -6.88 2.77 -10.81
CA THR A 102 -8.17 2.57 -10.14
C THR A 102 -8.45 1.12 -9.79
N ASN A 103 -7.58 0.19 -10.17
CA ASN A 103 -7.74 -1.24 -9.93
C ASN A 103 -6.47 -1.81 -9.27
N PRO A 104 -6.30 -1.63 -7.95
CA PRO A 104 -5.07 -2.06 -7.25
C PRO A 104 -4.88 -3.59 -7.21
N GLU A 105 -5.91 -4.37 -7.53
CA GLU A 105 -5.86 -5.83 -7.62
C GLU A 105 -5.55 -6.34 -9.04
N ASP A 106 -5.29 -5.44 -9.99
CA ASP A 106 -4.95 -5.83 -11.36
C ASP A 106 -3.64 -6.62 -11.40
N GLU A 107 -3.71 -7.84 -11.92
CA GLU A 107 -2.57 -8.75 -12.05
C GLU A 107 -1.42 -8.16 -12.88
N ASN A 108 -1.71 -7.19 -13.75
CA ASN A 108 -0.72 -6.58 -14.62
C ASN A 108 0.08 -5.45 -13.96
N ILE A 109 -0.27 -5.00 -12.73
CA ILE A 109 0.42 -3.87 -12.08
C ILE A 109 1.93 -4.10 -11.98
N GLN A 110 2.32 -5.29 -11.52
CA GLN A 110 3.71 -5.62 -11.30
C GLN A 110 4.48 -5.71 -12.62
N ASP A 111 3.89 -6.32 -13.63
CA ASP A 111 4.48 -6.48 -14.96
C ASP A 111 4.64 -5.13 -15.66
N ILE A 112 3.63 -4.26 -15.64
CA ILE A 112 3.71 -2.91 -16.22
C ILE A 112 4.79 -2.09 -15.51
N MET A 113 4.88 -2.15 -14.19
CA MET A 113 5.91 -1.43 -13.44
C MET A 113 7.31 -1.96 -13.75
N PHE A 114 7.47 -3.28 -13.85
CA PHE A 114 8.73 -3.91 -14.26
C PHE A 114 9.16 -3.47 -15.66
N ASP A 115 8.22 -3.48 -16.61
CA ASP A 115 8.46 -3.03 -17.98
C ASP A 115 8.82 -1.54 -18.05
N LEU A 116 8.15 -0.69 -17.26
CA LEU A 116 8.49 0.73 -17.14
C LEU A 116 9.93 0.92 -16.66
N ARG A 117 10.33 0.22 -15.58
CA ARG A 117 11.69 0.25 -15.04
C ARG A 117 12.74 -0.17 -16.06
N LEU A 118 12.49 -1.26 -16.79
CA LEU A 118 13.38 -1.74 -17.85
C LEU A 118 13.48 -0.73 -18.99
N LYS A 119 12.33 -0.20 -19.43
CA LYS A 119 12.26 0.73 -20.53
C LYS A 119 12.97 2.04 -20.22
N PHE A 120 12.76 2.57 -19.02
CA PHE A 120 13.42 3.76 -18.53
C PHE A 120 14.94 3.60 -18.52
N ARG A 121 15.46 2.52 -17.91
CA ARG A 121 16.91 2.23 -17.91
C ARG A 121 17.49 2.15 -19.32
N ALA A 122 16.80 1.48 -20.24
CA ALA A 122 17.24 1.36 -21.62
C ALA A 122 17.28 2.72 -22.35
N ILE A 123 16.28 3.58 -22.13
CA ILE A 123 16.25 4.92 -22.71
C ILE A 123 17.37 5.78 -22.12
N SER A 124 17.51 5.81 -20.79
CA SER A 124 18.56 6.57 -20.10
C SER A 124 19.97 6.17 -20.57
N ALA A 125 20.22 4.88 -20.72
CA ALA A 125 21.48 4.36 -21.27
C ALA A 125 21.70 4.78 -22.74
N THR A 126 20.65 4.73 -23.56
CA THR A 126 20.74 5.12 -24.98
C THR A 126 20.99 6.62 -25.14
N LEU A 127 20.43 7.44 -24.26
CA LEU A 127 20.61 8.89 -24.24
C LEU A 127 21.90 9.34 -23.54
N GLY A 128 22.62 8.43 -22.87
CA GLY A 128 23.82 8.76 -22.11
C GLY A 128 23.55 9.63 -20.89
N VAL A 129 22.32 9.62 -20.35
CA VAL A 129 21.94 10.40 -19.17
C VAL A 129 21.98 9.52 -17.93
N LYS A 130 22.59 10.04 -16.85
CA LYS A 130 22.59 9.37 -15.55
C LYS A 130 21.36 9.79 -14.75
N LEU A 131 20.22 9.23 -15.10
CA LEU A 131 18.97 9.38 -14.36
C LEU A 131 18.63 8.09 -13.64
N GLU A 132 18.30 8.21 -12.36
CA GLU A 132 17.94 7.10 -11.49
C GLU A 132 16.77 7.52 -10.61
N TYR A 133 15.77 6.65 -10.51
CA TYR A 133 14.72 6.82 -9.52
C TYR A 133 15.22 6.27 -8.19
N THR A 134 15.41 7.14 -7.19
CA THR A 134 15.91 6.77 -5.86
C THR A 134 14.81 6.64 -4.81
N GLY A 135 13.56 6.93 -5.19
CA GLY A 135 12.43 7.05 -4.27
C GLY A 135 12.54 8.25 -3.33
N TYR A 136 11.45 8.50 -2.61
CA TYR A 136 11.40 9.51 -1.57
C TYR A 136 12.45 9.18 -0.49
N PRO A 137 13.27 10.15 -0.03
CA PRO A 137 14.15 9.93 1.10
C PRO A 137 13.28 9.54 2.28
N LYS A 138 13.32 8.25 2.66
CA LYS A 138 12.71 7.80 3.91
C LYS A 138 13.35 8.68 4.98
N GLY A 139 12.56 9.56 5.60
CA GLY A 139 13.01 10.39 6.72
C GLY A 139 13.82 9.49 7.63
N GLY A 140 15.04 9.94 7.95
CA GLY A 140 16.16 9.07 8.33
C GLY A 140 15.74 7.90 9.20
N GLU A 141 16.36 6.74 8.99
CA GLU A 141 16.38 5.67 9.99
C GLU A 141 16.61 6.33 11.36
N ASP A 142 15.55 6.50 12.15
CA ASP A 142 15.68 6.76 13.56
C ASP A 142 16.24 5.46 14.10
N LYS A 143 17.58 5.38 14.13
CA LYS A 143 18.36 4.34 14.80
C LYS A 143 18.20 4.41 16.32
N ASN A 144 17.01 4.79 16.80
CA ASN A 144 16.69 4.92 18.20
C ASN A 144 15.19 4.69 18.47
N SER A 145 14.62 3.61 17.91
CA SER A 145 13.40 3.01 18.44
C SER A 145 13.73 1.72 19.22
N GLU A 146 14.73 1.76 20.09
CA GLU A 146 14.78 0.87 21.25
C GLU A 146 13.99 1.53 22.38
N PHE A 147 12.66 1.54 22.32
CA PHE A 147 11.80 1.76 23.51
C PHE A 147 10.39 1.26 23.22
N TRP A 148 10.19 -0.07 23.29
CA TRP A 148 9.48 -0.82 24.34
C TRP A 148 9.36 -2.28 23.91
#